data_AF-A0AAV8AN13-F1
#
_entry.id   AF-A0AAV8AN13-F1
#
_cell.length_a   1.000
_cell.length_b   1.000
_cell.length_c   1.000
_cell.angle_alpha   90.00
_cell.angle_beta   90.00
_cell.angle_gamma   90.00
#
_symmetry.space_group_name_H-M   'P 1'
#
loop_
_entity.id
_entity.type
_entity.pdbx_description
1 polymer ?
#
loop_
_entity_poly.entity_id
_entity_poly.type
_entity_poly.pdbx_seq_one_letter_code
_entity_poly.pdbx_strand_id
1 'polypeptide(L)'
;MLRVAGDSTRHESMVCWCYWVGGVLVPIGILAARYFKRYDPHWFYSHISIQTVGFGLGLAGIIMGFDLEDDEVDDYDKHKALGIAILVFGCLQVTAFLARPDKSSKVRKYWNWFHHNIGRLAIAFSIANIFLGLSIASEGKSWYIGYGAFLGVWVITALLLEIRHWMKSDD
;
A
#
# COMPACT_ATOMS: atom_id res chain seq x y z
N MET A 1 15.49 12.65 31.72
CA MET A 1 16.25 11.73 30.86
C MET A 1 16.33 12.37 29.49
N LEU A 2 17.49 12.94 29.12
CA LEU A 2 17.65 13.61 27.82
C LEU A 2 17.83 12.53 26.73
N ARG A 3 16.76 12.17 26.03
CA ARG A 3 16.90 11.49 24.73
C ARG A 3 17.64 12.46 23.80
N VAL A 4 18.67 11.97 23.14
CA VAL A 4 19.43 12.70 22.12
C VAL A 4 18.46 13.07 21.00
N ALA A 5 18.06 14.35 20.92
CA ALA A 5 17.06 14.85 19.95
C ALA A 5 17.42 14.57 18.48
N GLY A 6 18.68 14.25 18.18
CA GLY A 6 19.15 13.90 16.83
C GLY A 6 18.94 12.45 16.41
N ASP A 7 18.56 11.54 17.31
CA ASP A 7 18.36 10.12 17.01
C ASP A 7 16.87 9.78 16.79
N SER A 8 15.96 10.38 17.57
CA SER A 8 14.51 10.18 17.37
C SER A 8 14.04 10.71 16.02
N THR A 9 14.51 11.90 15.62
CA THR A 9 14.15 12.51 14.33
C THR A 9 14.55 11.66 13.13
N ARG A 10 15.68 10.94 13.20
CA ARG A 10 16.09 10.01 12.14
C ARG A 10 15.22 8.77 12.10
N HIS A 11 14.88 8.22 13.27
CA HIS A 11 13.99 7.07 13.38
C HIS A 11 12.57 7.41 12.88
N GLU A 12 12.00 8.54 13.28
CA GLU A 12 10.70 9.05 12.83
C GLU A 12 10.67 9.28 11.31
N SER A 13 11.69 9.96 10.77
CA SER A 13 11.83 10.19 9.33
C SER A 13 11.97 8.87 8.55
N MET A 14 12.69 7.89 9.09
CA MET A 14 12.86 6.57 8.47
C MET A 14 11.55 5.78 8.45
N VAL A 15 10.76 5.84 9.52
CA VAL A 15 9.42 5.23 9.59
C VAL A 15 8.50 5.85 8.53
N CYS A 16 8.42 7.18 8.49
CA CYS A 16 7.67 7.90 7.46
C CYS A 16 8.10 7.47 6.05
N TRP A 17 9.40 7.35 5.79
CA TRP A 17 9.93 6.94 4.49
C TRP A 17 9.52 5.52 4.08
N CYS A 18 9.62 4.55 5.00
CA CYS A 18 9.21 3.16 4.75
C CYS A 18 7.72 3.07 4.38
N TYR A 19 6.85 3.76 5.12
CA TYR A 19 5.43 3.82 4.82
C TYR A 19 5.13 4.51 3.50
N TRP A 20 5.83 5.61 3.22
CA TRP A 20 5.62 6.38 2.00
C TRP A 20 6.00 5.59 0.75
N VAL A 21 7.17 4.94 0.77
CA VAL A 21 7.63 4.12 -0.37
C VAL A 21 6.78 2.86 -0.52
N GLY A 22 6.39 2.20 0.57
CA GLY A 22 5.40 1.13 0.51
C GLY A 22 4.07 1.60 -0.11
N GLY A 23 3.59 2.77 0.32
CA GLY A 23 2.38 3.42 -0.18
C GLY A 23 2.44 3.83 -1.66
N VAL A 24 3.63 4.03 -2.22
CA VAL A 24 3.84 4.29 -3.66
C VAL A 24 3.93 2.99 -4.46
N LEU A 25 4.67 2.01 -3.96
CA LEU A 25 4.89 0.74 -4.67
C LEU A 25 3.60 -0.06 -4.84
N VAL A 26 2.78 -0.15 -3.79
CA VAL A 26 1.56 -0.99 -3.81
C VAL A 26 0.57 -0.57 -4.91
N PRO A 27 0.22 0.72 -5.07
CA PRO A 27 -0.62 1.18 -6.18
C PRO A 27 -0.01 0.93 -7.57
N ILE A 28 1.31 1.02 -7.72
CA ILE A 28 2.01 0.71 -9.00
C ILE A 28 1.86 -0.78 -9.34
N GLY A 29 2.06 -1.67 -8.36
CA GLY A 29 1.87 -3.11 -8.53
C GLY A 29 0.46 -3.47 -9.00
N ILE A 30 -0.54 -2.67 -8.63
CA ILE A 30 -1.94 -2.87 -9.04
C ILE A 30 -2.19 -2.41 -10.48
N LEU A 31 -1.58 -1.31 -10.92
CA LEU A 31 -1.62 -0.93 -12.34
C LEU A 31 -1.03 -2.06 -13.19
N ALA A 32 0.06 -2.67 -12.75
CA ALA A 32 0.66 -3.81 -13.44
C ALA A 32 -0.29 -5.01 -13.51
N ALA A 33 -0.92 -5.39 -12.40
CA ALA A 33 -1.87 -6.50 -12.39
C ALA A 33 -3.15 -6.25 -13.20
N ARG A 34 -3.59 -5.00 -13.33
CA ARG A 34 -4.82 -4.66 -14.05
C ARG A 34 -4.59 -4.53 -15.55
N TYR A 35 -3.59 -3.75 -15.97
CA TYR A 35 -3.47 -3.31 -17.36
C TYR A 35 -2.43 -4.07 -18.18
N PHE A 36 -1.48 -4.77 -17.54
CA PHE A 36 -0.44 -5.51 -18.25
C PHE A 36 -0.71 -7.01 -18.42
N LYS A 37 -1.92 -7.51 -18.10
CA LYS A 37 -2.29 -8.94 -18.21
C LYS A 37 -2.01 -9.58 -19.59
N ARG A 38 -2.00 -8.79 -20.67
CA ARG A 38 -1.62 -9.25 -22.02
C ARG A 38 -0.19 -9.79 -22.11
N TYR A 39 0.70 -9.39 -21.20
CA TYR A 39 2.09 -9.81 -21.13
C TYR A 39 2.23 -10.95 -20.11
N ASP A 40 1.48 -12.05 -20.26
CA ASP A 40 1.63 -13.25 -19.43
C ASP A 40 2.95 -13.96 -19.79
N PRO A 41 3.79 -14.38 -18.82
CA PRO A 41 3.61 -14.31 -17.37
C PRO A 41 4.23 -13.04 -16.71
N HIS A 42 4.83 -12.13 -17.47
CA HIS A 42 5.56 -10.97 -16.94
C HIS A 42 4.72 -10.08 -16.02
N TRP A 43 3.45 -9.81 -16.33
CA TRP A 43 2.58 -9.00 -15.46
C TRP A 43 2.48 -9.58 -14.05
N PHE A 44 2.46 -10.90 -13.94
CA PHE A 44 2.32 -11.61 -12.68
C PHE A 44 3.57 -11.48 -11.84
N TYR A 45 4.75 -11.67 -12.47
CA TYR A 45 6.05 -11.46 -11.81
C TYR A 45 6.27 -10.01 -11.40
N SER A 46 5.95 -9.04 -12.27
CA SER A 46 6.03 -7.62 -11.92
C SER A 46 5.11 -7.28 -10.75
N HIS A 47 3.86 -7.76 -10.77
CA HIS A 47 2.92 -7.55 -9.68
C HIS A 47 3.46 -8.13 -8.36
N ILE A 48 3.80 -9.42 -8.33
CA ILE A 48 4.23 -10.05 -7.07
C ILE A 48 5.52 -9.45 -6.54
N SER A 49 6.51 -9.17 -7.39
CA SER A 49 7.78 -8.57 -6.94
C SER A 49 7.55 -7.20 -6.31
N ILE A 50 6.75 -6.33 -6.93
CA ILE A 50 6.44 -5.00 -6.39
C ILE A 50 5.65 -5.13 -5.08
N GLN A 51 4.65 -6.03 -5.02
CA GLN A 51 3.84 -6.23 -3.81
C GLN A 51 4.65 -6.83 -2.66
N THR A 52 5.59 -7.73 -2.92
CA THR A 52 6.45 -8.30 -1.89
C THR A 52 7.36 -7.23 -1.28
N VAL A 53 7.96 -6.35 -2.10
CA VAL A 53 8.76 -5.23 -1.59
C VAL A 53 7.89 -4.25 -0.81
N GLY A 54 6.72 -3.88 -1.33
CA GLY A 54 5.78 -2.99 -0.65
C GLY A 54 5.31 -3.55 0.69
N PHE A 55 4.97 -4.84 0.76
CA PHE A 55 4.59 -5.51 2.00
C PHE A 55 5.74 -5.57 3.00
N GLY A 56 6.97 -5.86 2.55
CA GLY A 56 8.16 -5.88 3.40
C GLY A 56 8.46 -4.52 4.03
N LEU A 57 8.38 -3.44 3.24
CA LEU A 57 8.55 -2.07 3.74
C LEU A 57 7.44 -1.66 4.70
N GLY A 58 6.19 -2.04 4.42
CA GLY A 58 5.06 -1.79 5.32
C GLY A 58 5.20 -2.54 6.65
N LEU A 59 5.64 -3.80 6.62
CA LEU A 59 5.91 -4.57 7.84
C LEU A 59 7.04 -3.94 8.65
N ALA A 60 8.13 -3.52 8.00
CA ALA A 60 9.22 -2.82 8.67
C ALA A 60 8.75 -1.51 9.31
N GLY A 61 7.93 -0.73 8.60
CA GLY A 61 7.31 0.49 9.13
C GLY A 61 6.44 0.24 10.36
N ILE A 62 5.67 -0.85 10.37
CA ILE A 62 4.84 -1.23 11.53
C ILE A 62 5.71 -1.62 12.72
N ILE A 63 6.73 -2.45 12.50
CA ILE A 63 7.64 -2.88 13.58
C ILE A 63 8.30 -1.66 14.22
N MET A 64 8.86 -0.76 13.41
CA MET A 64 9.49 0.47 13.91
C MET A 64 8.48 1.44 14.54
N GLY A 65 7.22 1.44 14.08
CA GLY A 65 6.16 2.29 14.65
C GLY A 65 5.75 1.89 16.07
N PHE A 66 5.91 0.62 16.45
CA PHE A 66 5.70 0.18 17.84
C PHE A 66 6.79 0.73 18.78
N ASP A 67 8.01 0.97 18.29
CA ASP A 67 9.08 1.55 19.09
C ASP A 67 8.87 3.06 19.36
N LEU A 68 7.95 3.69 18.61
CA LEU A 68 7.56 5.09 18.71
C LEU A 68 6.20 5.26 19.42
N GLU A 69 5.80 4.29 20.24
CA GLU A 69 4.55 4.33 20.98
C GLU A 69 4.51 5.49 21.99
N ASP A 70 3.49 6.35 21.84
CA ASP A 70 3.26 7.52 22.67
C ASP A 70 1.75 7.74 22.86
N ASP A 71 1.25 7.36 24.04
CA ASP A 71 -0.16 7.44 24.42
C ASP A 71 -0.64 8.89 24.64
N GLU A 72 0.28 9.87 24.66
CA GLU A 72 -0.05 11.28 24.85
C GLU A 72 -0.35 12.01 23.52
N VAL A 73 -0.12 11.36 22.37
CA VAL A 73 -0.35 11.95 21.05
C VAL A 73 -1.76 11.66 20.54
N ASP A 74 -2.51 12.72 20.26
CA ASP A 74 -3.84 12.63 19.66
C ASP A 74 -3.83 11.78 18.38
N ASP A 75 -4.86 10.93 18.23
CA ASP A 75 -5.06 10.01 17.11
C ASP A 75 -4.01 8.90 16.93
N TYR A 76 -3.02 8.76 17.83
CA TYR A 76 -2.04 7.65 17.79
C TYR A 76 -2.72 6.27 17.75
N ASP A 77 -3.70 6.04 18.63
CA ASP A 77 -4.47 4.78 18.66
C ASP A 77 -5.20 4.50 17.35
N LYS A 78 -5.71 5.53 16.67
CA LYS A 78 -6.39 5.39 15.37
C LYS A 78 -5.40 4.99 14.29
N HIS A 79 -4.22 5.61 14.25
CA HIS A 79 -3.15 5.26 13.32
C HIS A 79 -2.65 3.83 13.54
N LYS A 80 -2.44 3.44 14.81
CA LYS A 80 -2.07 2.09 15.19
C LYS A 80 -3.12 1.07 14.76
N ALA A 81 -4.40 1.31 15.06
CA ALA A 81 -5.49 0.43 14.68
C ALA A 81 -5.63 0.27 13.15
N LEU A 82 -5.52 1.37 12.39
CA LEU A 82 -5.49 1.32 10.92
C LEU A 82 -4.26 0.56 10.40
N GLY A 83 -3.08 0.78 10.97
CA GLY A 83 -1.86 0.05 10.65
C GLY A 83 -2.01 -1.46 10.84
N ILE A 84 -2.58 -1.89 11.95
CA ILE A 84 -2.88 -3.31 12.22
C ILE A 84 -3.91 -3.85 11.22
N ALA A 85 -4.97 -3.10 10.90
CA ALA A 85 -5.94 -3.52 9.89
C ALA A 85 -5.31 -3.71 8.51
N ILE A 86 -4.40 -2.80 8.10
CA ILE A 86 -3.64 -2.91 6.86
C ILE A 86 -2.75 -4.14 6.87
N LEU A 87 -2.05 -4.43 7.98
CA LEU A 87 -1.24 -5.64 8.13
C LEU A 87 -2.08 -6.90 7.95
N VAL A 88 -3.25 -6.96 8.58
CA VAL A 88 -4.20 -8.07 8.42
C VAL A 88 -4.61 -8.22 6.95
N PHE A 89 -4.98 -7.13 6.27
CA PHE A 89 -5.30 -7.19 4.84
C PHE A 89 -4.11 -7.64 4.00
N GLY A 90 -2.88 -7.18 4.30
CA GLY A 90 -1.66 -7.62 3.63
C GLY A 90 -1.41 -9.12 3.81
N CYS A 91 -1.56 -9.66 5.02
CA CYS A 91 -1.46 -11.09 5.28
C CYS A 91 -2.54 -11.90 4.53
N LEU A 92 -3.77 -11.36 4.43
CA LEU A 92 -4.83 -11.96 3.60
C LEU A 92 -4.48 -11.96 2.10
N GLN A 93 -3.75 -10.94 1.61
CA GLN A 93 -3.25 -10.93 0.23
C GLN A 93 -2.16 -11.97 -0.01
N VAL A 94 -1.23 -12.14 0.94
CA VAL A 94 -0.17 -13.17 0.87
C VAL A 94 -0.79 -14.57 0.89
N THR A 95 -1.73 -14.83 1.79
CA THR A 95 -2.46 -16.12 1.83
C THR A 95 -3.30 -16.33 0.57
N ALA A 96 -3.92 -15.29 0.01
CA ALA A 96 -4.59 -15.40 -1.28
C ALA A 96 -3.60 -15.81 -2.39
N PHE A 97 -2.39 -15.25 -2.42
CA PHE A 97 -1.36 -15.68 -3.37
C PHE A 97 -0.96 -17.15 -3.19
N LEU A 98 -0.76 -17.62 -1.95
CA LEU A 98 -0.42 -19.02 -1.66
C LEU A 98 -1.56 -19.99 -2.03
N ALA A 99 -2.81 -19.57 -1.81
CA ALA A 99 -4.01 -20.33 -2.12
C ALA A 99 -4.54 -20.08 -3.56
N ARG A 100 -3.69 -19.56 -4.47
CA ARG A 100 -4.08 -19.16 -5.83
C ARG A 100 -4.58 -20.37 -6.64
N PRO A 101 -5.89 -20.46 -6.99
CA PRO A 101 -6.43 -21.60 -7.72
C PRO A 101 -6.00 -21.59 -9.20
N ASP A 102 -6.06 -22.77 -9.82
CA ASP A 102 -5.87 -22.91 -11.28
C ASP A 102 -6.84 -22.03 -12.08
N LYS A 103 -6.40 -21.57 -13.26
CA LYS A 103 -7.17 -20.67 -14.13
C LYS A 103 -8.51 -21.28 -14.58
N SER A 104 -8.61 -22.62 -14.69
CA SER A 104 -9.84 -23.33 -15.10
C SER A 104 -10.84 -23.57 -13.96
N SER A 105 -10.44 -23.37 -12.71
CA SER A 105 -11.28 -23.67 -11.54
C SER A 105 -12.42 -22.67 -11.37
N LYS A 106 -13.63 -23.17 -11.06
CA LYS A 106 -14.79 -22.32 -10.68
C LYS A 106 -14.51 -21.45 -9.44
N VAL A 107 -13.65 -21.94 -8.54
CA VAL A 107 -13.24 -21.22 -7.31
C VAL A 107 -12.42 -19.97 -7.64
N ARG A 108 -11.76 -19.93 -8.81
CA ARG A 108 -10.98 -18.78 -9.30
C ARG A 108 -11.78 -17.48 -9.30
N LYS A 109 -13.09 -17.55 -9.59
CA LYS A 109 -13.98 -16.38 -9.59
C LYS A 109 -14.11 -15.77 -8.20
N TYR A 110 -14.38 -16.59 -7.18
CA TYR A 110 -14.51 -16.15 -5.80
C TYR A 110 -13.17 -15.68 -5.25
N TRP A 111 -12.09 -16.39 -5.57
CA TRP A 111 -10.73 -15.96 -5.24
C TRP A 111 -10.40 -14.58 -5.82
N ASN A 112 -10.71 -14.33 -7.10
CA ASN A 112 -10.49 -13.02 -7.73
C ASN A 112 -11.32 -11.93 -7.02
N TRP A 113 -12.59 -12.20 -6.73
CA TRP A 113 -13.44 -11.25 -6.01
C TRP A 113 -12.86 -10.91 -4.63
N PHE A 114 -12.48 -11.91 -3.85
CA PHE A 114 -11.86 -11.72 -2.54
C PHE A 114 -10.55 -10.93 -2.65
N HIS A 115 -9.61 -11.41 -3.47
CA HIS A 115 -8.29 -10.82 -3.65
C HIS A 115 -8.38 -9.34 -4.07
N HIS A 116 -9.22 -9.02 -5.06
CA HIS A 116 -9.39 -7.65 -5.53
C HIS A 116 -10.03 -6.72 -4.48
N ASN A 117 -11.08 -7.17 -3.78
CA ASN A 117 -11.78 -6.31 -2.83
C ASN A 117 -10.95 -6.06 -1.57
N ILE A 118 -10.32 -7.09 -1.00
CA ILE A 118 -9.41 -6.91 0.13
C ILE A 118 -8.20 -6.05 -0.27
N GLY A 119 -7.69 -6.20 -1.50
CA GLY A 119 -6.58 -5.38 -1.99
C GLY A 119 -6.95 -3.89 -2.10
N ARG A 120 -8.18 -3.59 -2.55
CA ARG A 120 -8.71 -2.21 -2.61
C ARG A 120 -8.91 -1.61 -1.21
N LEU A 121 -9.43 -2.38 -0.27
CA LEU A 121 -9.56 -1.96 1.13
C LEU A 121 -8.19 -1.66 1.74
N ALA A 122 -7.19 -2.51 1.48
CA ALA A 122 -5.83 -2.28 1.94
C ALA A 122 -5.26 -0.95 1.45
N ILE A 123 -5.43 -0.60 0.16
CA ILE A 123 -5.00 0.70 -0.38
C ILE A 123 -5.73 1.86 0.29
N ALA A 124 -7.06 1.79 0.37
CA ALA A 124 -7.86 2.88 0.92
C ALA A 124 -7.45 3.18 2.37
N PHE A 125 -7.27 2.13 3.17
CA PHE A 125 -6.82 2.25 4.55
C PHE A 125 -5.38 2.75 4.61
N SER A 126 -4.49 2.26 3.73
CA SER A 126 -3.09 2.72 3.67
C SER A 126 -2.99 4.20 3.34
N ILE A 127 -3.79 4.72 2.41
CA ILE A 127 -3.83 6.15 2.07
C ILE A 127 -4.24 6.97 3.30
N ALA A 128 -5.34 6.59 3.95
CA ALA A 128 -5.79 7.27 5.17
C ALA A 128 -4.73 7.21 6.27
N ASN A 129 -4.10 6.05 6.46
CA ASN A 129 -3.11 5.83 7.50
C ASN A 129 -1.81 6.61 7.26
N ILE A 130 -1.40 6.78 5.99
CA ILE A 130 -0.24 7.61 5.63
C ILE A 130 -0.51 9.08 5.97
N PHE A 131 -1.67 9.63 5.60
CA PHE A 131 -1.99 11.02 5.95
C PHE A 131 -2.09 11.24 7.46
N LEU A 132 -2.65 10.26 8.18
CA LEU A 132 -2.73 10.31 9.63
C LEU A 132 -1.33 10.24 10.27
N GLY A 133 -0.46 9.34 9.80
CA GLY A 133 0.91 9.21 10.26
C GLY A 133 1.75 10.47 10.02
N LEU A 134 1.60 11.11 8.86
CA LEU A 134 2.23 12.41 8.60
C LEU A 134 1.76 13.49 9.58
N SER A 135 0.49 13.45 9.99
CA SER A 135 -0.07 14.42 10.96
C SER A 135 0.47 14.20 12.36
N ILE A 136 0.51 12.93 12.80
CA ILE A 136 1.05 12.53 14.11
C ILE A 136 2.53 12.87 14.20
N ALA A 137 3.30 12.56 13.15
CA ALA A 137 4.72 12.88 13.06
C ALA A 137 5.00 14.38 12.83
N SER A 138 3.97 15.23 12.74
CA SER A 138 4.09 16.68 12.51
C SER A 138 4.97 17.03 11.29
N GLU A 139 4.84 16.24 10.22
CA GLU A 139 5.69 16.34 9.05
C GLU A 139 5.41 17.61 8.22
N GLY A 140 6.42 18.07 7.49
CA GLY A 140 6.32 19.25 6.64
C GLY A 140 5.32 19.09 5.49
N LYS A 141 4.71 20.21 5.05
CA LYS A 141 3.75 20.26 3.93
C LYS A 141 4.24 19.57 2.64
N SER A 142 5.55 19.52 2.41
CA SER A 142 6.16 18.83 1.26
C SER A 142 5.79 17.35 1.18
N TRP A 143 5.68 16.65 2.31
CA TRP A 143 5.32 15.23 2.34
C TRP A 143 3.87 15.00 1.89
N TYR A 144 2.96 15.84 2.37
CA TYR A 144 1.56 15.83 1.97
C TYR A 144 1.39 16.14 0.49
N ILE A 145 2.06 17.19 0.01
CA ILE A 145 2.01 17.61 -1.40
C ILE A 145 2.60 16.50 -2.29
N GLY A 146 3.74 15.93 -1.90
CA GLY A 146 4.37 14.84 -2.65
C GLY A 146 3.46 13.63 -2.79
N TYR A 147 2.82 13.21 -1.68
CA TYR A 147 1.96 12.02 -1.70
C TYR A 147 0.66 12.30 -2.46
N GLY A 148 0.07 13.47 -2.24
CA GLY A 148 -1.10 13.93 -2.98
C GLY A 148 -0.85 14.02 -4.49
N ALA A 149 0.30 14.56 -4.90
CA ALA A 149 0.71 14.62 -6.30
C ALA A 149 0.88 13.21 -6.90
N PHE A 150 1.52 12.29 -6.17
CA PHE A 150 1.61 10.90 -6.57
C PHE A 150 0.22 10.26 -6.77
N LEU A 151 -0.70 10.42 -5.82
CA LEU A 151 -2.06 9.89 -5.93
C LEU A 151 -2.80 10.49 -7.13
N GLY A 152 -2.65 11.78 -7.38
CA GLY A 152 -3.21 12.46 -8.55
C GLY A 152 -2.70 11.85 -9.87
N VAL A 153 -1.38 11.70 -10.01
CA VAL A 153 -0.76 11.05 -11.18
C VAL A 153 -1.22 9.60 -11.32
N TRP A 154 -1.29 8.86 -10.21
CA TRP A 154 -1.71 7.47 -10.20
C TRP A 154 -3.17 7.31 -10.67
N VAL A 155 -4.10 8.14 -10.17
CA VAL A 155 -5.51 8.15 -10.58
C VAL A 155 -5.65 8.53 -12.05
N ILE A 156 -4.98 9.60 -12.51
CA ILE A 156 -5.00 10.01 -13.92
C ILE A 156 -4.49 8.88 -14.81
N THR A 157 -3.38 8.26 -14.44
CA THR A 157 -2.81 7.13 -15.18
C THR A 157 -3.78 5.96 -15.23
N ALA A 158 -4.42 5.61 -14.11
CA ALA A 158 -5.43 4.56 -14.07
C ALA A 158 -6.62 4.87 -14.99
N LEU A 159 -7.13 6.11 -14.98
CA LEU A 159 -8.23 6.54 -15.84
C LEU A 159 -7.85 6.45 -17.32
N LEU A 160 -6.67 6.93 -17.71
CA LEU A 160 -6.19 6.83 -19.09
C LEU A 160 -6.03 5.38 -19.55
N LEU A 161 -5.48 4.52 -18.70
CA LEU A 161 -5.34 3.10 -19.01
C LEU A 161 -6.70 2.38 -19.06
N GLU A 162 -7.64 2.77 -18.21
CA GLU A 162 -9.01 2.25 -18.22
C GLU A 162 -9.72 2.60 -19.51
N ILE A 163 -9.72 3.87 -19.92
CA ILE A 163 -10.31 4.31 -21.20
C ILE A 163 -9.73 3.52 -22.37
N ARG A 164 -8.40 3.37 -22.42
CA ARG A 164 -7.73 2.57 -23.47
C ARG A 164 -8.07 1.09 -23.41
N HIS A 165 -8.37 0.55 -22.23
CA HIS A 165 -8.77 -0.85 -22.06
C HIS A 165 -10.15 -1.10 -22.66
N TRP A 166 -11.11 -0.20 -22.39
CA TRP A 166 -12.46 -0.27 -22.96
C TRP A 166 -12.47 -0.08 -24.48
N MET A 167 -11.72 0.90 -25.00
CA MET A 167 -11.63 1.10 -26.46
C MET A 167 -11.12 -0.14 -27.21
N LYS A 168 -10.23 -0.93 -26.60
CA LYS A 168 -9.70 -2.16 -27.20
C LYS A 168 -10.57 -3.39 -27.02
N SER A 169 -11.54 -3.36 -26.11
CA SER A 169 -12.48 -4.48 -25.94
C SER A 169 -13.63 -4.45 -26.94
N ASP A 170 -13.80 -3.33 -27.63
CA ASP A 170 -14.86 -3.11 -28.62
C ASP A 170 -14.42 -3.44 -30.06
N ASP A 171 -13.13 -3.69 -30.28
CA ASP A 171 -12.50 -4.15 -31.54
C ASP A 171 -12.39 -5.70 -31.58
#